data_AF-A0A7C6QRX6-F1
#
_entry.id   AF-A0A7C6QRX6-F1
#
_cell.length_a   1.000
_cell.length_b   1.000
_cell.length_c   1.000
_cell.angle_alpha   90.00
_cell.angle_beta   90.00
_cell.angle_gamma   90.00
#
_symmetry.space_group_name_H-M   'P 1'
#
loop_
_entity.id
_entity.type
_entity.pdbx_description
1 polymer ?
#
loop_
_entity_poly.entity_id
_entity_poly.type
_entity_poly.pdbx_seq_one_letter_code
_entity_poly.pdbx_strand_id
1 'polypeptide(L)' 'IKKSGVKYVVGPMETTMEGELHQLLEIVEKAQEVCLKNGAKRVVSVVKIDYKAGGVTIDEKIAKYR' A
#
# COMPACT_ATOMS: atom_id res chain seq x y z
N ILE A 1 -4.17 5.64 -4.59
CA ILE A 1 -4.22 4.15 -4.58
C ILE A 1 -5.07 3.60 -5.73
N LYS A 2 -6.39 3.82 -5.83
CA LYS A 2 -7.19 3.24 -6.95
C LYS A 2 -6.65 3.51 -8.37
N LYS A 3 -5.99 4.65 -8.59
CA LYS A 3 -5.37 5.04 -9.87
C LYS A 3 -3.94 4.51 -10.09
N SER A 4 -3.34 3.78 -9.15
CA SER A 4 -1.93 3.36 -9.26
C SER A 4 -1.73 2.09 -10.08
N GLY A 5 -2.80 1.38 -10.46
CA GLY A 5 -2.71 0.19 -11.32
C GLY A 5 -2.15 -1.07 -10.65
N VAL A 6 -1.72 -0.99 -9.39
CA VAL A 6 -1.27 -2.16 -8.61
C VAL A 6 -2.45 -2.91 -8.01
N LYS A 7 -2.26 -4.19 -7.71
CA LYS A 7 -3.23 -4.98 -6.96
C LYS A 7 -3.30 -4.44 -5.53
N TYR A 8 -4.51 -4.20 -5.02
CA TYR A 8 -4.69 -3.71 -3.67
C TYR A 8 -5.98 -4.24 -3.03
N VAL A 9 -6.01 -4.26 -1.71
CA VAL A 9 -7.17 -4.61 -0.89
C VAL A 9 -7.34 -3.53 0.17
N VAL A 10 -8.52 -2.91 0.22
CA VAL A 10 -8.87 -1.94 1.27
C VAL A 10 -9.42 -2.71 2.45
N GLY A 11 -8.67 -2.70 3.56
CA GLY A 11 -9.13 -3.20 4.85
C GLY A 11 -9.69 -2.09 5.74
N PRO A 12 -10.21 -2.44 6.92
CA PRO A 12 -10.79 -1.49 7.86
C PRO A 12 -9.79 -0.46 8.41
N MET A 13 -8.54 -0.88 8.61
CA MET A 13 -7.49 -0.06 9.24
C MET A 13 -6.38 0.34 8.26
N GLU A 14 -6.20 -0.43 7.18
CA GLU A 14 -5.07 -0.28 6.27
C GLU A 14 -5.46 -0.69 4.85
N THR A 15 -4.71 -0.17 3.88
CA THR A 15 -4.81 -0.62 2.49
C THR A 15 -3.56 -1.42 2.16
N THR A 16 -3.74 -2.71 1.84
CA THR A 16 -2.65 -3.59 1.42
C THR A 16 -2.45 -3.45 -0.08
N MET A 17 -1.20 -3.33 -0.52
CA MET A 17 -0.81 -3.24 -1.93
C MET A 17 0.22 -4.32 -2.26
N GLU A 18 0.19 -4.85 -3.48
CA GLU A 18 1.11 -5.86 -3.98
C GLU A 18 1.72 -5.39 -5.31
N GLY A 19 3.04 -5.48 -5.43
CA GLY A 19 3.79 -5.01 -6.59
C GLY A 19 5.27 -4.79 -6.25
N GLU A 20 5.98 -4.12 -7.15
CA GLU A 20 7.41 -3.82 -6.98
C GLU A 20 7.64 -2.80 -5.87
N LEU A 21 8.61 -3.07 -4.99
CA LEU A 21 8.87 -2.27 -3.79
C LEU A 21 8.98 -0.77 -4.08
N HIS A 22 9.77 -0.39 -5.10
CA HIS A 22 9.97 1.01 -5.44
C HIS A 22 8.67 1.70 -5.88
N GLN A 23 7.87 1.02 -6.70
CA GLN A 23 6.57 1.51 -7.14
C GLN A 23 5.60 1.68 -5.95
N LEU A 24 5.61 0.74 -5.01
CA LEU A 24 4.76 0.81 -3.81
C LEU A 24 5.12 2.00 -2.91
N LEU A 25 6.41 2.27 -2.73
CA LEU A 25 6.88 3.42 -1.95
C LEU A 25 6.53 4.76 -2.63
N GLU A 26 6.65 4.84 -3.96
CA GLU A 26 6.24 6.03 -4.73
C GLU A 26 4.72 6.31 -4.57
N ILE A 27 3.90 5.25 -4.49
CA ILE A 27 2.46 5.39 -4.24
C ILE A 27 2.21 5.95 -2.84
N VAL A 28 2.98 5.54 -1.83
CA VAL A 28 2.87 6.06 -0.46
C VAL A 28 3.22 7.54 -0.42
N GLU A 29 4.31 7.96 -1.06
CA GLU A 29 4.72 9.36 -1.15
C GLU A 29 3.63 10.21 -1.81
N LYS A 30 3.13 9.79 -2.98
CA LYS A 30 2.02 10.48 -3.66
C LYS A 30 0.75 10.55 -2.81
N ALA A 31 0.46 9.51 -2.02
CA ALA A 31 -0.70 9.52 -1.13
C ALA A 31 -0.57 10.57 -0.03
N GLN A 32 0.63 10.74 0.55
CA GLN A 32 0.90 11.79 1.53
C GLN A 32 0.74 13.18 0.91
N GLU A 33 1.30 13.41 -0.29
CA GLU A 33 1.14 14.68 -0.98
C GLU A 33 -0.32 15.04 -1.24
N VAL A 34 -1.14 14.06 -1.64
CA VAL A 34 -2.57 14.28 -1.87
C VAL A 34 -3.24 14.72 -0.56
N CYS A 35 -2.93 14.10 0.57
CA CYS A 35 -3.46 14.53 1.86
C CYS A 35 -3.07 15.98 2.20
N LEU A 36 -1.80 16.35 1.97
CA LEU A 36 -1.32 17.73 2.18
C LEU A 36 -2.03 18.73 1.25
N LYS A 37 -2.16 18.39 -0.04
CA LYS A 37 -2.88 19.21 -1.06
C LYS A 37 -4.35 19.41 -0.70
N ASN A 38 -4.95 18.52 0.08
CA ASN A 38 -6.33 18.62 0.56
C ASN A 38 -6.45 19.25 1.96
N GLY A 39 -5.41 19.94 2.44
CA GLY A 39 -5.48 20.76 3.65
C GLY A 39 -5.00 20.08 4.94
N ALA A 40 -4.47 18.85 4.86
CA ALA A 40 -3.80 18.25 6.02
C ALA A 40 -2.50 19.02 6.33
N LYS A 41 -2.29 19.38 7.61
CA LYS A 41 -1.06 20.06 8.06
C LYS A 41 0.06 19.09 8.44
N ARG A 42 -0.31 17.87 8.81
CA ARG A 42 0.60 16.79 9.19
C ARG A 42 -0.03 15.46 8.82
N VAL A 43 0.75 14.56 8.25
CA VAL A 43 0.34 13.21 7.89
C VAL A 43 1.29 12.23 8.58
N VAL A 44 0.73 11.21 9.23
CA VAL A 44 1.50 10.07 9.74
C VAL A 44 1.15 8.89 8.86
N SER A 45 2.15 8.32 8.20
CA SER A 45 1.97 7.10 7.41
C SER A 45 2.66 5.94 8.12
N VAL A 46 1.92 4.86 8.34
CA VAL A 46 2.47 3.61 8.87
C VAL A 46 2.52 2.62 7.71
N VAL A 47 3.73 2.22 7.32
CA VAL A 47 3.96 1.31 6.21
C VAL A 47 4.55 0.02 6.76
N LYS A 48 3.89 -1.11 6.49
CA LYS A 48 4.39 -2.45 6.77
C LYS A 48 4.77 -3.10 5.45
N ILE A 49 6.01 -3.56 5.33
CA ILE A 49 6.54 -4.18 4.12
C ILE A 49 6.85 -5.63 4.45
N ASP A 50 6.23 -6.54 3.71
CA ASP A 50 6.60 -7.95 3.71
C ASP A 50 7.51 -8.19 2.50
N TYR A 51 8.77 -8.54 2.76
CA TYR A 51 9.79 -8.71 1.73
C TYR A 51 10.41 -10.09 1.82
N LYS A 52 10.31 -10.85 0.73
CA LYS A 52 10.82 -12.21 0.60
C LYS A 52 11.59 -12.32 -0.71
N ALA A 53 12.77 -12.93 -0.67
CA ALA A 53 13.51 -13.27 -1.88
C ALA A 53 12.66 -14.22 -2.76
N GLY A 54 12.42 -13.84 -4.01
CA GLY A 54 11.51 -14.55 -4.91
C GLY A 54 10.05 -14.07 -4.87
N GLY A 55 9.73 -13.07 -4.05
CA GLY A 55 8.42 -12.44 -3.98
C GLY A 55 7.48 -13.05 -2.94
N VAL A 56 6.46 -12.27 -2.57
CA VAL A 56 5.35 -12.65 -1.70
C VAL A 56 4.08 -12.01 -2.24
N THR A 57 2.95 -12.72 -2.12
CA THR A 57 1.65 -12.24 -2.63
C THR A 57 0.60 -12.20 -1.53
N ILE A 58 -0.39 -11.36 -1.71
CA ILE A 58 -1.59 -11.26 -0.88
C ILE A 58 -2.32 -12.60 -0.85
N ASP A 59 -2.51 -13.24 -2.01
CA ASP A 59 -3.27 -14.48 -2.12
C ASP A 59 -2.59 -15.62 -1.35
N GLU A 60 -1.26 -15.75 -1.40
CA GLU A 60 -0.51 -16.74 -0.59
C GLU A 60 -0.85 -16.60 0.91
N LYS A 61 -1.02 -15.38 1.39
CA LYS A 61 -1.22 -15.09 2.82
C LYS A 61 -2.68 -15.25 3.27
N ILE A 62 -3.64 -14.96 2.39
CA ILE A 62 -5.06 -14.92 2.77
C ILE A 62 -5.88 -16.08 2.19
N ALA A 63 -5.34 -16.88 1.27
CA ALA A 63 -6.08 -17.97 0.63
C ALA A 63 -6.69 -18.98 1.62
N LYS A 64 -6.08 -19.16 2.80
CA LYS A 64 -6.60 -20.05 3.86
C LYS A 64 -7.71 -19.44 4.71
N TYR A 65 -7.92 -18.14 4.63
CA TYR A 65 -8.79 -17.36 5.53
C TYR A 65 -9.84 -16.54 4.77
N ARG A 66 -9.96 -16.79 3.46
CA ARG A 66 -11.01 -16.24 2.60
C ARG A 66 -12.07 -17.29 2.32
#